data_AF-A0A450UG95-F1
#
_entry.id   AF-A0A450UG95-F1
#
_cell.length_a   1.000
_cell.length_b   1.000
_cell.length_c   1.000
_cell.angle_alpha   90.00
_cell.angle_beta   90.00
_cell.angle_gamma   90.00
#
_symmetry.space_group_name_H-M   'P 1'
#
loop_
_entity.id
_entity.type
_entity.pdbx_description
1 polymer ?
#
loop_
_entity_poly.entity_id
_entity_poly.type
_entity_poly.pdbx_seq_one_letter_code
_entity_poly.pdbx_strand_id
1 'polypeptide(L)' 'MPSTIATKEELPEDITDEEVADLINLRLKAGAIRSWKENGFLHTEWNVIGE' A
#
# COMPACT_ATOMS: atom_id res chain seq x y z
N MET A 1 8.57 11.68 17.17
CA MET A 1 7.17 11.26 16.99
C MET A 1 7.15 10.38 15.76
N PRO A 2 6.49 9.21 15.76
CA PRO A 2 6.33 8.43 14.54
C PRO A 2 5.60 9.28 13.49
N SER A 3 6.15 9.32 12.28
CA SER A 3 5.56 10.04 11.15
C SER A 3 4.92 9.03 10.20
N THR A 4 3.66 9.25 9.85
CA THR A 4 2.97 8.44 8.84
C THR A 4 3.30 8.97 7.46
N ILE A 5 3.81 8.11 6.58
CA ILE A 5 4.02 8.41 5.16
C ILE A 5 2.96 7.68 4.35
N ALA A 6 2.27 8.39 3.47
CA ALA A 6 1.36 7.80 2.49
C ALA A 6 2.04 7.74 1.11
N THR A 7 2.01 6.58 0.49
CA THR A 7 2.45 6.35 -0.90
C THR A 7 1.24 6.03 -1.77
N LYS A 8 1.32 6.43 -3.04
CA LYS A 8 0.30 6.17 -4.06
C LYS A 8 1.00 5.64 -5.31
N GLU A 9 0.60 4.46 -5.76
CA GLU A 9 1.18 3.77 -6.91
C GLU A 9 0.07 3.48 -7.92
N GLU A 10 0.33 3.72 -9.21
CA GLU A 10 -0.60 3.36 -10.28
C GLU A 10 -0.57 1.85 -10.49
N LEU A 11 -1.76 1.24 -10.57
CA LEU A 11 -1.87 -0.18 -10.84
C LEU A 11 -1.98 -0.41 -12.36
N PRO A 12 -1.46 -1.53 -12.87
CA PRO A 12 -1.68 -1.94 -14.25
C PRO A 12 -3.17 -2.05 -14.58
N GLU A 13 -3.58 -1.67 -15.79
CA GLU A 13 -4.97 -1.78 -16.25
C GLU A 13 -5.48 -3.24 -16.25
N ASP A 14 -4.58 -4.20 -16.49
CA ASP A 14 -4.88 -5.65 -16.53
C ASP A 14 -4.76 -6.35 -15.16
N ILE A 15 -4.56 -5.62 -14.05
CA ILE A 15 -4.37 -6.25 -12.75
C ILE A 15 -5.66 -6.92 -12.27
N THR A 16 -5.56 -8.18 -11.84
CA THR A 16 -6.67 -8.89 -11.23
C THR A 16 -6.89 -8.48 -9.78
N ASP A 17 -8.11 -8.65 -9.26
CA ASP A 17 -8.38 -8.33 -7.85
C ASP A 17 -7.63 -9.27 -6.87
N GLU A 18 -7.26 -10.48 -7.29
CA GLU A 18 -6.42 -11.40 -6.51
C GLU A 18 -4.99 -10.87 -6.37
N GLU A 19 -4.39 -10.39 -7.46
CA GLU A 19 -3.07 -9.75 -7.44
C GLU A 19 -3.07 -8.46 -6.59
N VAL A 20 -4.15 -7.68 -6.65
CA VAL A 20 -4.32 -6.50 -5.78
C VAL A 20 -4.34 -6.92 -4.31
N ALA A 21 -5.07 -7.98 -3.96
CA ALA A 21 -5.13 -8.49 -2.60
C ALA A 21 -3.76 -8.98 -2.13
N ASP A 22 -3.00 -9.65 -2.99
CA ASP A 22 -1.63 -10.09 -2.70
C ASP A 22 -0.68 -8.90 -2.51
N LEU A 23 -0.78 -7.86 -3.32
CA LEU A 23 -0.01 -6.61 -3.14
C LEU A 23 -0.34 -5.94 -1.81
N ILE A 24 -1.63 -5.81 -1.46
CA ILE A 24 -2.06 -5.25 -0.18
C ILE A 24 -1.45 -6.06 0.97
N ASN A 25 -1.55 -7.39 0.92
CA ASN A 25 -0.98 -8.28 1.93
C ASN A 25 0.54 -8.16 2.03
N LEU A 26 1.23 -8.02 0.89
CA LEU A 26 2.68 -7.83 0.85
C LEU A 26 3.08 -6.52 1.56
N ARG A 27 2.36 -5.42 1.32
CA ARG A 27 2.64 -4.13 1.97
C ARG A 27 2.44 -4.20 3.48
N LEU A 28 1.34 -4.83 3.92
CA LEU A 28 1.08 -5.04 5.35
C LEU A 28 2.19 -5.88 6.00
N LYS A 29 2.63 -6.97 5.34
CA LYS A 29 3.76 -7.80 5.81
C LYS A 29 5.08 -7.03 5.85
N ALA A 30 5.27 -6.05 4.96
CA ALA A 30 6.46 -5.20 4.91
C ALA A 30 6.44 -4.07 5.97
N GLY A 31 5.38 -3.93 6.76
CA GLY A 31 5.26 -2.92 7.82
C GLY A 31 4.38 -1.73 7.48
N ALA A 32 3.57 -1.82 6.42
CA ALA A 32 2.51 -0.83 6.20
C ALA A 32 1.44 -0.94 7.30
N ILE A 33 0.91 0.20 7.71
CA ILE A 33 -0.22 0.32 8.62
C ILE A 33 -1.52 -0.10 7.92
N ARG A 34 -1.70 0.37 6.68
CA ARG A 34 -2.84 0.05 5.83
C ARG A 34 -2.48 0.13 4.36
N SER A 35 -3.16 -0.65 3.53
CA SER A 35 -3.06 -0.56 2.07
C SER A 35 -4.42 -0.86 1.44
N TRP A 36 -4.84 -0.10 0.42
CA TRP A 36 -6.13 -0.28 -0.27
C TRP A 36 -6.06 0.19 -1.73
N LYS A 37 -6.95 -0.34 -2.58
CA LYS A 37 -7.13 0.09 -3.97
C LYS A 37 -8.22 1.15 -4.06
N GLU A 38 -7.96 2.24 -4.77
CA GLU A 38 -8.94 3.30 -5.05
C GLU A 38 -8.67 3.87 -6.45
N ASN A 39 -9.69 3.90 -7.31
CA ASN A 39 -9.63 4.49 -8.66
C ASN A 39 -8.42 4.05 -9.51
N GLY A 40 -8.03 2.77 -9.46
CA GLY A 40 -6.88 2.25 -10.20
C GLY A 40 -5.51 2.54 -9.56
N PHE A 41 -5.50 3.06 -8.34
CA PHE A 41 -4.27 3.28 -7.58
C PHE A 41 -4.22 2.42 -6.33
N LEU A 42 -3.03 1.95 -5.98
CA LEU A 42 -2.73 1.35 -4.70
C LEU A 42 -2.24 2.44 -3.75
N HIS A 43 -3.03 2.66 -2.70
CA HIS A 43 -2.68 3.55 -1.60
C HIS A 43 -2.08 2.72 -0.47
N THR A 44 -0.97 3.17 0.10
CA THR A 44 -0.31 2.50 1.23
C THR A 44 0.17 3.52 2.25
N GLU A 45 -0.07 3.26 3.52
CA GLU A 45 0.45 4.07 4.62
C GLU A 45 1.48 3.32 5.44
N TRP A 46 2.58 3.99 5.76
CA TRP A 46 3.73 3.46 6.45
C TRP A 46 3.96 4.19 7.76
N ASN A 47 4.38 3.46 8.78
CA ASN A 47 4.83 4.07 10.02
C ASN A 47 6.34 4.25 9.95
N VAL A 48 6.81 5.49 9.83
CA VAL A 48 8.24 5.78 9.84
C VAL A 48 8.62 6.21 11.25
N ILE A 49 9.36 5.33 11.92
CA ILE A 49 10.07 5.67 13.15
C ILE A 49 11.38 6.30 12.69
N GLY A 50 11.46 7.63 12.73
CA GLY A 50 12.71 8.32 12.47
C GLY A 50 13.74 7.96 13.53
N GLU A 51 14.91 7.49 13.10
CA GLU A 51 16.13 7.38 13.92
C GLU A 51 16.60 8.75 14.41
#